data_AF-A0AAW5BIH3-F1
#
_entry.id   AF-A0AAW5BIH3-F1
#
_cell.length_a   1.000
_cell.length_b   1.000
_cell.length_c   1.000
_cell.angle_alpha   90.00
_cell.angle_beta   90.00
_cell.angle_gamma   90.00
#
_symmetry.space_group_name_H-M   'P 1'
#
loop_
_entity.id
_entity.type
_entity.pdbx_description
1 polymer ?
#
loop_
_entity_poly.entity_id
_entity_poly.type
_entity_poly.pdbx_seq_one_letter_code
_entity_poly.pdbx_strand_id
1 'polypeptide(L)' 'DFRYAWTVLPSIALAFFSIASIARFTRTELVEVLNADYIVTAKSKGLTKAAVIVKHALRNALIPVVTML' A
#
# COMPACT_ATOMS: atom_id res chain seq x y z
N ASP A 1 34.85 -1.32 13.11
CA ASP A 1 33.83 -2.33 13.46
C ASP A 1 32.78 -2.56 12.37
N PHE A 2 32.97 -3.52 11.46
CA PHE A 2 31.94 -3.96 10.49
C PHE A 2 31.19 -5.23 10.94
N ARG A 3 31.04 -5.44 12.26
CA ARG A 3 30.54 -6.69 12.86
C ARG A 3 29.12 -7.08 12.44
N TYR A 4 28.33 -6.16 11.88
CA TYR A 4 26.93 -6.37 11.48
C TYR A 4 26.70 -6.46 9.97
N ALA A 5 27.72 -6.30 9.12
CA ALA A 5 27.54 -6.31 7.66
C ALA A 5 26.95 -7.65 7.15
N TRP A 6 27.28 -8.76 7.82
CA TRP A 6 26.83 -10.11 7.47
C TRP A 6 25.36 -10.39 7.82
N THR A 7 24.74 -9.58 8.70
CA THR A 7 23.33 -9.76 9.07
C THR A 7 22.39 -9.00 8.15
N VAL A 8 22.88 -8.01 7.40
CA VAL A 8 22.05 -7.15 6.55
C VAL A 8 21.33 -7.95 5.46
N LEU A 9 22.07 -8.78 4.72
CA LEU A 9 21.51 -9.58 3.63
C LEU A 9 20.43 -10.59 4.09
N PRO A 10 20.68 -11.45 5.11
CA PRO A 10 19.66 -12.39 5.58
C PRO A 10 18.46 -11.68 6.21
N SER A 11 18.64 -10.58 6.94
CA SER A 11 17.51 -9.80 7.50
C SER A 11 16.61 -9.22 6.41
N ILE A 12 17.19 -8.67 5.34
CA ILE A 12 16.43 -8.17 4.19
C ILE A 12 15.72 -9.33 3.48
N ALA A 13 16.40 -10.47 3.26
CA ALA A 13 15.82 -11.63 2.61
C ALA A 13 14.59 -12.17 3.36
N LEU A 14 14.64 -12.24 4.69
CA LEU A 14 13.50 -12.62 5.53
C LEU A 14 12.37 -11.57 5.46
N ALA A 15 12.70 -10.28 5.49
CA ALA A 15 11.70 -9.21 5.42
C ALA A 15 10.94 -9.17 4.08
N PHE A 16 11.59 -9.54 2.97
CA PHE A 16 10.98 -9.52 1.64
C PHE A 16 9.71 -10.38 1.55
N PHE A 17 9.64 -11.51 2.25
CA PHE A 17 8.46 -12.37 2.24
C PHE A 17 7.22 -11.66 2.82
N SER A 18 7.38 -11.04 3.98
CA SER A 18 6.32 -10.27 4.64
C SER A 18 5.93 -9.05 3.79
N ILE A 19 6.92 -8.32 3.25
CA ILE A 19 6.69 -7.16 2.38
C ILE A 19 5.90 -7.57 1.13
N ALA A 20 6.24 -8.68 0.48
CA ALA A 20 5.54 -9.14 -0.71
C ALA A 20 4.07 -9.48 -0.41
N SER A 21 3.80 -10.07 0.75
CA SER A 21 2.44 -10.41 1.20
C SER A 21 1.61 -9.15 1.45
N ILE A 22 2.18 -8.19 2.20
CA ILE A 22 1.55 -6.90 2.50
C ILE A 22 1.32 -6.10 1.21
N ALA A 23 2.29 -6.07 0.29
CA ALA A 23 2.19 -5.37 -0.98
C ALA A 23 1.09 -5.95 -1.88
N ARG A 24 0.99 -7.29 -1.96
CA ARG A 24 -0.08 -7.96 -2.69
C ARG A 24 -1.44 -7.63 -2.09
N PHE A 25 -1.55 -7.70 -0.77
CA PHE A 25 -2.79 -7.37 -0.07
C PHE A 25 -3.21 -5.91 -0.31
N THR A 26 -2.28 -4.97 -0.10
CA THR A 26 -2.48 -3.54 -0.36
C THR A 26 -2.94 -3.29 -1.80
N ARG A 27 -2.39 -4.03 -2.78
CA ARG A 27 -2.82 -3.93 -4.19
C ARG A 27 -4.28 -4.36 -4.38
N THR A 28 -4.70 -5.45 -3.74
CA THR A 28 -6.10 -5.92 -3.81
C THR A 28 -7.04 -4.84 -3.25
N GLU A 29 -6.75 -4.35 -2.05
CA GLU A 29 -7.54 -3.30 -1.39
C GLU A 29 -7.61 -2.01 -2.21
N LEU A 30 -6.48 -1.59 -2.83
CA LEU A 30 -6.45 -0.42 -3.70
C LEU A 30 -7.36 -0.58 -4.91
N VAL A 31 -7.43 -1.77 -5.51
CA VAL A 31 -8.33 -2.04 -6.64
C VAL A 31 -9.79 -1.98 -6.21
N GLU A 32 -10.14 -2.55 -5.06
CA GLU A 32 -11.51 -2.49 -4.53
C GLU A 32 -11.93 -1.04 -4.25
N VAL A 33 -11.07 -0.30 -3.55
CA VAL A 33 -11.29 1.10 -3.24
C VAL A 33 -11.41 1.97 -4.49
N LEU A 34 -10.61 1.74 -5.53
CA LEU A 34 -10.68 2.49 -6.79
C LEU A 34 -12.00 2.29 -7.55
N ASN A 35 -12.71 1.18 -7.29
CA ASN A 35 -14.03 0.87 -7.84
C ASN A 35 -15.19 1.41 -6.99
N ALA A 36 -14.91 2.01 -5.83
CA ALA A 36 -15.95 2.55 -4.97
C ALA A 36 -16.60 3.84 -5.52
N ASP A 37 -17.89 4.05 -5.24
CA ASP A 37 -18.68 5.18 -5.76
C ASP A 37 -18.14 6.57 -5.37
N TYR A 38 -17.50 6.67 -4.21
CA TYR A 38 -16.89 7.94 -3.78
C TYR A 38 -15.69 8.35 -4.64
N ILE A 39 -15.03 7.40 -5.31
CA ILE A 39 -13.95 7.69 -6.27
C ILE A 39 -14.52 8.26 -7.56
N VAL A 40 -15.70 7.79 -8.02
CA VAL A 40 -16.41 8.37 -9.17
C VAL A 40 -16.80 9.82 -8.86
N THR A 41 -17.28 10.08 -7.64
CA THR A 41 -17.57 11.44 -7.16
C THR A 41 -16.31 12.31 -7.07
N ALA A 42 -15.17 11.75 -6.67
CA ALA A 42 -13.91 12.48 -6.65
C ALA A 42 -13.43 12.85 -8.07
N LYS A 43 -13.61 11.95 -9.04
CA LYS A 43 -13.31 12.20 -10.46
C LYS A 43 -14.23 13.28 -11.05
N SER A 44 -15.52 13.27 -10.73
CA SER A 44 -16.49 14.26 -11.24
C SER A 44 -16.23 15.68 -10.68
N LYS A 45 -15.61 15.78 -9.51
CA LYS A 45 -15.12 17.05 -8.94
C LYS A 45 -13.87 17.62 -9.64
N GLY A 46 -13.36 16.96 -10.68
CA GLY A 46 -12.20 17.43 -11.45
C GLY A 46 -10.85 17.20 -10.76
N LEU A 47 -10.78 16.36 -9.72
CA LEU A 47 -9.52 16.03 -9.06
C LEU A 47 -8.58 15.28 -10.01
N THR A 48 -7.28 15.59 -9.94
CA THR A 48 -6.26 14.88 -10.73
C THR A 48 -6.18 13.41 -10.30
N LYS A 49 -5.83 12.52 -11.24
CA LYS A 49 -5.69 11.08 -10.95
C LYS A 49 -4.73 10.81 -9.77
N ALA A 50 -3.63 11.55 -9.70
CA ALA A 50 -2.68 11.45 -8.59
C ALA A 50 -3.29 11.87 -7.25
N ALA A 51 -4.07 12.97 -7.21
CA ALA A 51 -4.75 13.40 -6.00
C ALA A 51 -5.80 12.37 -5.53
N VAL A 52 -6.56 11.79 -6.46
CA VAL A 52 -7.53 10.71 -6.15
C VAL A 52 -6.83 9.49 -5.56
N ILE A 53 -5.71 9.06 -6.15
CA ILE A 53 -4.96 7.88 -5.68
C ILE A 53 -4.37 8.14 -4.29
N VAL A 54 -3.61 9.22 -4.10
CA VAL A 54 -2.86 9.44 -2.85
C VAL A 54 -3.77 9.86 -1.70
N LYS A 55 -4.74 10.76 -1.95
CA LYS A 55 -5.58 11.35 -0.90
C LYS A 55 -6.80 10.49 -0.55
N HIS A 56 -7.38 9.80 -1.54
CA HIS A 56 -8.63 9.05 -1.35
C HIS A 56 -8.41 7.54 -1.42
N ALA A 57 -7.76 7.02 -2.46
CA ALA A 57 -7.68 5.58 -2.63
C ALA A 57 -6.72 4.91 -1.65
N LEU A 58 -5.47 5.39 -1.58
CA LEU A 58 -4.43 4.81 -0.74
C LEU A 58 -4.77 4.90 0.75
N ARG A 59 -5.29 6.05 1.20
CA ARG A 59 -5.69 6.26 2.60
C ARG A 59 -6.77 5.29 3.05
N ASN A 60 -7.75 5.01 2.20
CA ASN A 60 -8.84 4.08 2.52
C ASN A 60 -8.40 2.62 2.36
N ALA A 61 -7.58 2.30 1.36
CA ALA A 61 -7.06 0.96 1.14
C ALA A 61 -6.11 0.50 2.28
N LEU A 62 -5.48 1.42 3.00
CA LEU A 62 -4.59 1.09 4.12
C LEU A 62 -5.32 0.76 5.43
N ILE A 63 -6.60 1.09 5.58
CA ILE A 63 -7.37 0.80 6.80
C ILE A 63 -7.34 -0.70 7.14
N PRO A 64 -7.71 -1.62 6.21
CA PRO A 64 -7.63 -3.05 6.46
C PRO A 64 -6.18 -3.58 6.51
N VAL A 65 -5.24 -2.94 5.81
CA VAL A 65 -3.81 -3.31 5.82
C VAL A 65 -3.22 -3.17 7.22
N VAL A 66 -3.50 -2.05 7.90
CA VAL A 66 -3.03 -1.82 9.28
C VAL A 66 -3.72 -2.75 10.27
N THR A 67 -4.94 -3.19 9.97
CA THR A 67 -5.70 -4.08 10.87
C THR A 67 -5.19 -5.53 10.82
N MET A 68 -4.52 -5.93 9.74
CA MET A 68 -3.91 -7.25 9.60
C MET A 68 -2.47 -7.37 10.12
N LEU A 69 -1.83 -6.25 10.45
CA LEU A 69 -0.50 -6.21 11.07
C LEU A 69 -0.62 -6.28 12.60
#